data_AF-A0A9D8VPF1-F1
#
_entry.id   AF-A0A9D8VPF1-F1
#
_cell.length_a   1.000
_cell.length_b   1.000
_cell.length_c   1.000
_cell.angle_alpha   90.00
_cell.angle_beta   90.00
_cell.angle_gamma   90.00
#
_symmetry.space_group_name_H-M   'P 1'
#
loop_
_entity.id
_entity.type
_entity.pdbx_description
1 polymer ?
#
loop_
_entity_poly.entity_id
_entity_poly.type
_entity_poly.pdbx_seq_one_letter_code
_entity_poly.pdbx_strand_id
1 'polypeptide(L)'
;MAMVIVGLAAPAHTASITNQDSDPRTLVVTENGVKSELVIGAGETVSFCASGCFITLPNGDRAALAGGESIELVGSDAIINP
;
A
#
# COMPACT_ATOMS: atom_id res chain seq x y z
N MET A 1 -10.47 -11.60 -39.87
CA MET A 1 -10.34 -12.53 -38.73
C MET A 1 -9.94 -11.69 -37.54
N ALA A 2 -10.91 -11.32 -36.69
CA ALA A 2 -10.67 -10.42 -35.56
C ALA A 2 -10.01 -11.22 -34.42
N MET A 3 -8.79 -10.84 -34.03
CA MET A 3 -8.13 -11.37 -32.85
C MET A 3 -8.76 -10.70 -31.62
N VAL A 4 -9.60 -11.45 -30.91
CA VAL A 4 -10.09 -11.07 -29.58
C VAL A 4 -8.97 -11.39 -28.60
N ILE A 5 -8.28 -10.36 -28.09
CA ILE A 5 -7.34 -10.52 -26.98
C ILE A 5 -8.18 -10.60 -25.70
N VAL A 6 -8.32 -11.80 -25.14
CA VAL A 6 -8.88 -11.99 -23.80
C VAL A 6 -7.78 -11.65 -22.81
N GLY A 7 -7.81 -10.44 -22.25
CA GLY A 7 -6.91 -10.04 -21.16
C GLY A 7 -7.25 -10.84 -19.91
N LEU A 8 -6.37 -11.76 -19.51
CA LEU A 8 -6.41 -12.39 -18.20
C LEU A 8 -6.05 -11.33 -17.15
N ALA A 9 -7.05 -10.67 -16.57
CA ALA A 9 -6.84 -9.87 -15.37
C ALA A 9 -6.52 -10.84 -14.22
N ALA A 10 -5.24 -11.00 -13.87
CA ALA A 10 -4.88 -11.65 -12.63
C ALA A 10 -5.50 -10.85 -11.47
N PRO A 11 -6.00 -11.49 -10.40
CA PRO A 11 -6.41 -10.78 -9.20
C PRO A 11 -5.22 -9.95 -8.71
N ALA A 12 -5.35 -8.62 -8.82
CA ALA A 12 -4.39 -7.70 -8.23
C ALA A 12 -4.57 -7.78 -6.72
N HIS A 13 -3.74 -8.59 -6.06
CA HIS A 13 -3.62 -8.56 -4.62
C HIS A 13 -2.96 -7.22 -4.28
N THR A 14 -3.80 -6.25 -3.89
CA THR A 14 -3.34 -4.94 -3.43
C THR A 14 -2.93 -5.07 -1.98
N ALA A 15 -1.84 -4.40 -1.59
CA ALA A 15 -1.54 -4.25 -0.18
C ALA A 15 -2.66 -3.43 0.49
N SER A 16 -2.92 -3.70 1.76
CA SER A 16 -3.85 -2.92 2.58
C SER A 16 -3.13 -2.33 3.76
N ILE A 17 -3.49 -1.11 4.15
CA ILE A 17 -2.94 -0.45 5.33
C ILE A 17 -4.06 0.03 6.21
N THR A 18 -3.99 -0.29 7.50
CA THR A 18 -4.93 0.15 8.52
C THR A 18 -4.21 1.06 9.49
N ASN A 19 -4.74 2.27 9.70
CA ASN A 19 -4.23 3.18 10.71
C ASN A 19 -4.88 2.90 12.06
N GLN A 20 -4.14 2.29 12.98
CA GLN A 20 -4.63 2.00 14.34
C GLN A 20 -4.52 3.20 15.27
N ASP A 21 -3.95 4.33 14.80
CA ASP A 21 -3.84 5.54 15.59
C ASP A 21 -5.15 6.35 15.62
N SER A 22 -5.25 7.22 16.62
CA SER A 22 -6.30 8.22 16.79
C SER A 22 -6.15 9.46 15.89
N ASP A 23 -5.00 9.59 15.22
CA ASP A 23 -4.65 10.74 14.37
C ASP A 23 -4.38 10.29 12.93
N PRO A 24 -4.65 11.15 11.93
CA PRO A 24 -4.31 10.84 10.55
C PRO A 24 -2.79 10.72 10.37
N ARG A 25 -2.39 9.75 9.54
CA ARG A 25 -0.98 9.50 9.19
C ARG A 25 -0.76 9.67 7.71
N THR A 26 0.44 10.14 7.36
CA THR A 26 0.88 10.28 5.98
C THR A 26 2.04 9.34 5.71
N LEU A 27 1.94 8.58 4.63
CA LEU A 27 3.01 7.75 4.11
C LEU A 27 3.41 8.21 2.72
N VAL A 28 4.66 7.98 2.37
CA VAL A 28 5.12 8.16 1.00
C VAL A 28 5.14 6.80 0.33
N VAL A 29 4.33 6.63 -0.70
CA VAL A 29 4.28 5.41 -1.51
C VAL A 29 5.05 5.69 -2.80
N THR A 30 5.94 4.77 -3.16
CA THR A 30 6.65 4.80 -4.44
C THR A 30 6.24 3.57 -5.25
N GLU A 31 5.39 3.76 -6.25
CA GLU A 31 4.90 2.70 -7.13
C GLU A 31 5.36 2.99 -8.56
N ASN A 32 5.99 2.02 -9.23
CA ASN A 32 6.54 2.18 -10.58
C ASN A 32 7.46 3.41 -10.76
N GLY A 33 8.20 3.78 -9.71
CA GLY A 33 9.10 4.95 -9.71
C GLY A 33 8.40 6.30 -9.49
N VAL A 34 7.07 6.33 -9.35
CA VAL A 34 6.29 7.52 -9.02
C VAL A 34 6.08 7.59 -7.52
N LYS A 35 6.43 8.72 -6.92
CA LYS A 35 6.16 9.00 -5.50
C LYS A 35 4.81 9.70 -5.35
N SER A 36 3.99 9.20 -4.44
CA SER A 36 2.73 9.79 -4.00
C SER A 36 2.68 9.83 -2.47
N GLU A 37 1.98 10.82 -1.94
CA GLU A 37 1.65 10.86 -0.52
C GLU A 37 0.28 10.23 -0.33
N LEU A 38 0.20 9.26 0.59
CA LEU A 38 -1.01 8.60 1.00
C LEU A 38 -1.35 9.03 2.41
N VAL A 39 -2.48 9.73 2.56
CA VAL A 39 -3.02 10.10 3.87
C VAL A 39 -4.07 9.06 4.26
N ILE A 40 -3.92 8.49 5.44
CA ILE A 40 -4.88 7.54 6.02
C ILE A 40 -5.43 8.17 7.30
N GLY A 41 -6.75 8.31 7.36
CA GLY A 41 -7.45 8.79 8.54
C GLY A 41 -7.31 7.86 9.75
N ALA A 42 -7.70 8.34 10.92
CA ALA A 42 -7.69 7.53 12.14
C ALA A 42 -8.67 6.35 12.02
N GLY A 43 -8.20 5.13 12.32
CA GLY A 43 -9.01 3.91 12.18
C GLY A 43 -9.36 3.53 10.74
N GLU A 44 -8.79 4.20 9.74
CA GLU A 44 -9.12 3.97 8.33
C GLU A 44 -8.25 2.84 7.75
N THR A 45 -8.87 2.02 6.90
CA THR A 45 -8.19 1.02 6.08
C THR A 45 -8.21 1.44 4.61
N VAL A 46 -7.05 1.49 3.97
CA VAL A 46 -6.90 1.85 2.56
C VAL A 46 -6.14 0.76 1.83
N SER A 47 -6.59 0.41 0.62
CA SER A 47 -5.87 -0.50 -0.29
C SER A 47 -5.03 0.30 -1.29
N PHE A 48 -3.77 -0.11 -1.47
CA PHE A 48 -2.80 0.54 -2.33
C PHE A 48 -1.82 -0.50 -2.89
N CYS A 49 -0.88 -0.12 -3.75
CA CYS A 49 0.23 -0.99 -4.14
C CYS A 49 -0.22 -2.29 -4.84
N ALA A 50 -0.73 -2.17 -6.07
CA ALA A 50 -1.28 -3.31 -6.81
C ALA A 50 -0.22 -4.18 -7.49
N SER A 51 0.97 -3.61 -7.73
CA SER A 51 2.06 -4.25 -8.48
C SER A 51 3.37 -4.30 -7.70
N GLY A 52 3.28 -4.16 -6.37
CA GLY A 52 4.43 -3.96 -5.50
C GLY A 52 4.94 -2.51 -5.50
N CYS A 53 5.47 -2.06 -4.37
CA CYS A 53 5.84 -0.67 -4.14
C CYS A 53 6.83 -0.57 -2.98
N PHE A 54 7.42 0.61 -2.83
CA PHE A 54 8.20 0.97 -1.65
C PHE A 54 7.46 2.00 -0.85
N ILE A 55 7.26 1.75 0.43
CA ILE A 55 6.70 2.72 1.36
C ILE A 55 7.80 3.37 2.18
N THR A 56 7.59 4.63 2.55
CA THR A 56 8.33 5.29 3.62
C THR A 56 7.35 5.58 4.75
N LEU A 57 7.64 5.02 5.92
CA LEU A 57 6.86 5.15 7.14
C LEU A 57 7.04 6.53 7.77
N PRO A 58 6.13 6.96 8.68
CA PRO A 58 6.26 8.23 9.38
C PRO A 58 7.53 8.35 10.22
N ASN A 59 8.10 7.24 10.71
CA ASN A 59 9.40 7.22 11.41
C ASN A 59 10.61 7.41 10.47
N GLY A 60 10.41 7.38 9.15
CA GLY A 60 11.46 7.47 8.13
C GLY A 60 11.96 6.12 7.59
N ASP A 61 11.52 5.00 8.17
CA ASP A 61 11.86 3.65 7.72
C ASP A 61 11.23 3.36 6.36
N ARG A 62 11.84 2.40 5.66
CA ARG A 62 11.41 2.01 4.32
C ARG A 62 11.18 0.52 4.25
N ALA A 63 10.03 0.14 3.68
CA ALA A 63 9.69 -1.25 3.44
C ALA A 63 9.32 -1.45 1.97
N ALA A 64 9.66 -2.62 1.44
CA ALA A 64 9.24 -3.06 0.12
C ALA A 64 8.03 -3.99 0.30
N LEU A 65 6.98 -3.74 -0.47
CA LEU A 65 5.77 -4.54 -0.50
C LEU A 65 5.65 -5.22 -1.86
N ALA A 66 5.29 -6.49 -1.87
CA ALA A 66 5.08 -7.29 -3.07
C ALA A 66 3.65 -7.14 -3.63
N GLY A 67 2.69 -6.68 -2.81
CA GLY A 67 1.28 -6.63 -3.13
C GLY A 67 0.54 -7.80 -2.48
N GLY A 68 -0.49 -7.50 -1.71
CA GLY A 68 -1.29 -8.47 -0.96
C GLY A 68 -1.01 -8.50 0.54
N GLU A 69 0.02 -7.81 1.02
CA GLU A 69 0.28 -7.69 2.45
C GLU A 69 -0.77 -6.84 3.17
N SER A 70 -0.99 -7.14 4.45
CA SER A 70 -1.77 -6.30 5.38
C SER A 70 -0.82 -5.56 6.32
N ILE A 71 -0.90 -4.24 6.31
CA ILE A 71 -0.07 -3.36 7.11
C ILE A 71 -0.92 -2.73 8.21
N GLU A 72 -0.44 -2.74 9.44
CA GLU A 72 -1.04 -2.02 10.57
C GLU A 72 -0.08 -0.91 11.01
N LEU A 73 -0.51 0.34 10.91
CA LEU A 73 0.23 1.47 11.45
C LEU A 73 -0.09 1.62 12.93
N VAL A 74 0.96 1.66 13.75
CA VAL A 74 0.86 1.86 15.19
C VAL A 74 1.90 2.92 15.59
N GLY A 75 1.44 4.14 15.85
CA GLY A 75 2.28 5.29 16.12
C GLY A 75 3.09 5.72 14.90
N SER A 76 4.41 5.58 14.99
CA SER A 76 5.33 5.88 13.88
C SER A 76 5.85 4.63 13.17
N ASP A 77 5.53 3.45 13.70
CA ASP A 77 5.95 2.15 13.20
C ASP A 77 4.82 1.47 12.41
N ALA A 78 5.17 0.38 11.71
CA ALA A 78 4.22 -0.45 11.00
C ALA A 78 4.51 -1.94 11.20
N ILE A 79 3.45 -2.73 11.32
CA ILE A 79 3.49 -4.19 11.34
C ILE A 79 3.05 -4.68 9.96
N ILE A 80 3.90 -5.45 9.29
CA ILE A 80 3.63 -5.97 7.93
C ILE A 80 3.34 -7.47 8.03
N ASN A 81 2.13 -7.85 7.63
CA ASN A 81 1.68 -9.24 7.57
C ASN A 81 1.64 -9.70 6.10
N PRO A 82 2.46 -10.69 5.71
CA PRO A 82 2.52 -11.20 4.34
C PRO A 82 1.32 -12.08 3.97
#